data_AF-M2ABK5-F1
#
_entry.id   AF-M2ABK5-F1
#
_cell.length_a   1.000
_cell.length_b   1.000
_cell.length_c   1.000
_cell.angle_alpha   90.00
_cell.angle_beta   90.00
_cell.angle_gamma   90.00
#
_symmetry.space_group_name_H-M   'P 1'
#
loop_
_entity.id
_entity.type
_entity.pdbx_description
1 polymer ?
#
loop_
_entity_poly.entity_id
_entity_poly.type
_entity_poly.pdbx_seq_one_letter_code
_entity_poly.pdbx_strand_id
1 'polypeptide(L)' 'MRLDERTGVSYPDGQQNADGVIHIIYDYNRTKDRHILFASFREEDAAKGKPITEAVKLRQMVSDASNE' A
#
# COMPACT_ATOMS: atom_id res chain seq x y z
N MET A 1 -6.97 -9.53 -0.98
CA MET A 1 -7.33 -8.09 -1.02
C MET A 1 -6.42 -7.43 -2.04
N ARG A 2 -6.87 -6.39 -2.75
CA ARG A 2 -6.00 -5.58 -3.63
C ARG A 2 -5.66 -4.26 -2.94
N LEU A 3 -4.39 -3.89 -2.91
CA LEU A 3 -3.93 -2.67 -2.23
C LEU A 3 -4.26 -1.42 -3.06
N ASP A 4 -4.05 -1.52 -4.36
CA ASP A 4 -4.43 -0.54 -5.36
C ASP A 4 -4.68 -1.26 -6.69
N GLU A 5 -5.74 -0.87 -7.39
CA GLU A 5 -6.19 -1.49 -8.64
C GLU A 5 -5.92 -0.60 -9.85
N ARG A 6 -5.37 0.60 -9.63
CA ARG A 6 -5.00 1.52 -10.69
C ARG A 6 -3.81 0.96 -11.49
N THR A 7 -3.76 1.32 -12.76
CA THR A 7 -2.59 1.08 -13.60
C THR A 7 -1.42 1.97 -13.15
N GLY A 8 -0.18 1.53 -13.38
CA GLY A 8 1.01 2.29 -13.00
C GLY A 8 1.44 2.12 -11.53
N VAL A 9 0.86 1.15 -10.81
CA VAL A 9 1.29 0.72 -9.48
C VAL A 9 2.47 -0.26 -9.61
N SER A 10 3.56 -0.05 -8.86
CA SER A 10 4.76 -0.88 -8.97
C SER A 10 5.61 -0.93 -7.69
N TYR A 11 6.55 -1.88 -7.64
CA TYR A 11 7.61 -2.02 -6.63
C TYR A 11 7.13 -2.00 -5.17
N PRO A 12 6.35 -2.99 -4.72
CA PRO A 12 6.04 -3.09 -3.31
C PRO A 12 7.28 -3.55 -2.52
N ASP A 13 7.71 -2.74 -1.55
CA ASP A 13 8.54 -3.19 -0.44
C ASP A 13 7.66 -3.37 0.80
N GLY A 14 7.98 -4.33 1.66
CA GLY A 14 7.09 -4.69 2.75
C GLY A 14 7.75 -5.35 3.95
N GLN A 15 7.21 -5.04 5.13
CA GLN A 15 7.62 -5.64 6.39
C GLN A 15 6.40 -6.03 7.23
N GLN A 16 6.50 -7.17 7.91
CA GLN A 16 5.53 -7.60 8.90
C GLN A 16 6.06 -7.30 10.30
N ASN A 17 5.24 -6.63 11.11
CA ASN A 17 5.51 -6.37 12.52
C ASN A 17 5.21 -7.62 13.36
N ALA A 18 5.76 -7.67 14.58
CA ALA A 18 5.55 -8.78 15.51
C ALA A 18 4.08 -8.98 15.93
N ASP A 19 3.24 -7.94 15.80
CA ASP A 19 1.80 -8.00 16.06
C ASP A 19 1.00 -8.53 14.86
N GLY A 20 1.67 -8.91 13.77
CA GLY A 20 1.08 -9.49 12.57
C GLY A 20 0.59 -8.48 11.53
N VAL A 21 0.77 -7.17 11.74
CA VAL A 21 0.44 -6.15 10.73
C VAL A 21 1.52 -6.11 9.66
N ILE A 22 1.11 -6.20 8.41
CA ILE A 22 1.95 -6.07 7.22
C ILE A 22 1.84 -4.63 6.73
N HIS A 23 2.99 -4.00 6.50
CA HIS A 23 3.14 -2.66 5.96
C HIS A 23 3.78 -2.75 4.58
N ILE A 24 3.20 -2.08 3.59
CA ILE A 24 3.68 -2.04 2.21
C ILE A 24 3.87 -0.59 1.78
N ILE A 25 5.04 -0.29 1.23
CA ILE A 25 5.31 0.95 0.49
C ILE A 25 5.39 0.62 -1.00
N TYR A 26 4.79 1.46 -1.85
CA TYR A 26 4.78 1.24 -3.29
C TYR A 26 4.70 2.54 -4.08
N ASP A 27 5.12 2.48 -5.33
CA ASP A 27 5.07 3.60 -6.27
C ASP A 27 3.71 3.65 -6.99
N TYR A 28 3.24 4.86 -7.27
CA TYR A 28 2.18 5.12 -8.25
C TYR A 28 2.63 6.13 -9.30
N ASN A 29 2.49 5.75 -10.58
CA ASN A 29 2.87 6.57 -11.74
C ASN A 29 4.31 7.11 -11.63
N ARG A 30 5.27 6.20 -11.44
CA ARG A 30 6.68 6.48 -11.14
C ARG A 30 7.35 7.56 -12.01
N THR A 31 6.94 7.73 -13.26
CA THR A 31 7.53 8.73 -14.17
C THR A 31 6.80 10.08 -14.17
N LYS A 32 5.50 10.08 -13.92
CA LYS A 32 4.65 11.28 -14.03
C LYS A 32 4.38 11.86 -12.65
N ASP A 33 3.66 11.11 -11.83
CA ASP A 33 3.18 11.60 -10.55
C ASP A 33 4.23 11.39 -9.45
N ARG A 34 5.10 10.38 -9.59
CA ARG A 34 6.18 10.09 -8.62
C ARG A 34 5.66 9.96 -7.18
N HIS A 35 4.48 9.37 -7.02
CA HIS A 35 3.88 9.20 -5.71
C HIS A 35 4.43 7.96 -5.01
N ILE A 36 4.79 8.11 -3.74
CA ILE A 36 5.06 7.00 -2.83
C ILE A 36 3.84 6.84 -1.93
N LEU A 37 3.28 5.64 -1.92
CA LEU A 37 2.06 5.30 -1.19
C LEU A 37 2.34 4.20 -0.16
N PHE A 38 1.51 4.20 0.88
CA PHE A 38 1.53 3.23 1.96
C PHE A 38 0.21 2.47 2.05
N ALA A 39 0.29 1.18 2.36
CA ALA A 39 -0.82 0.37 2.79
C ALA A 39 -0.45 -0.50 4.00
N SER A 40 -1.40 -0.73 4.90
CA SER A 40 -1.26 -1.69 6.00
C SER A 40 -2.45 -2.65 6.03
N PHE A 41 -2.23 -3.90 6.46
CA PHE A 41 -3.27 -4.94 6.58
C PHE A 41 -2.75 -6.17 7.35
N ARG A 42 -3.64 -7.12 7.67
CA ARG A 42 -3.27 -8.45 8.21
C ARG A 42 -3.48 -9.53 7.15
N GLU A 43 -2.83 -10.69 7.32
CA GLU A 43 -2.98 -11.82 6.40
C GLU A 43 -4.45 -12.25 6.23
N GLU A 44 -5.27 -12.14 7.28
CA GLU A 44 -6.70 -12.44 7.22
C GLU A 44 -7.50 -11.49 6.31
N ASP A 45 -7.12 -10.21 6.24
CA ASP A 45 -7.70 -9.24 5.31
C ASP A 45 -7.37 -9.64 3.87
N ALA A 46 -6.11 -10.04 3.65
CA ALA A 46 -5.64 -10.51 2.35
C ALA A 46 -6.38 -11.78 1.92
N ALA A 47 -6.47 -12.77 2.81
CA ALA A 47 -7.11 -14.07 2.57
C ALA A 47 -8.61 -13.93 2.29
N LYS A 48 -9.35 -13.08 3.02
CA LYS A 48 -10.78 -12.85 2.78
C LYS A 48 -11.06 -11.87 1.65
N GLY A 49 -10.03 -11.19 1.15
CA GLY A 49 -10.20 -10.20 0.10
C GLY A 49 -10.85 -8.89 0.55
N LYS A 50 -11.00 -8.66 1.86
CA LYS A 50 -11.83 -7.59 2.43
C LYS A 50 -11.15 -6.97 3.65
N PRO A 51 -11.37 -5.67 3.92
CA PRO A 51 -10.88 -5.02 5.13
C PRO A 51 -11.75 -5.44 6.32
N ILE A 52 -11.34 -6.50 7.01
CA ILE A 52 -12.06 -7.05 8.15
C ILE A 52 -11.41 -6.66 9.50
N THR A 53 -10.23 -6.06 9.46
CA THR A 53 -9.53 -5.56 10.64
C THR A 53 -9.30 -4.05 10.59
N GLU A 54 -9.15 -3.44 11.76
CA GLU A 54 -8.78 -2.02 11.93
C GLU A 54 -7.36 -1.71 11.47
N ALA A 55 -6.55 -2.73 11.18
CA ALA A 55 -5.20 -2.54 10.66
C ALA A 55 -5.19 -2.08 9.19
N VAL A 56 -6.33 -2.17 8.50
CA VAL A 56 -6.38 -1.85 7.07
C VAL A 56 -6.32 -0.35 6.81
N LYS A 57 -5.25 0.06 6.12
CA LYS A 57 -5.11 1.39 5.52
C LYS A 57 -4.67 1.20 4.08
N LEU A 58 -5.32 1.87 3.14
CA LEU A 58 -5.01 1.75 1.71
C LEU A 58 -4.67 3.12 1.13
N ARG A 59 -3.71 3.16 0.20
CA ARG A 59 -3.36 4.35 -0.60
C ARG A 59 -3.07 5.61 0.23
N GLN A 60 -2.39 5.45 1.36
CA GLN A 60 -1.99 6.59 2.18
C GLN A 60 -0.80 7.29 1.51
N MET A 61 -0.89 8.59 1.30
CA MET A 61 0.20 9.36 0.67
C MET A 61 1.39 9.46 1.63
N VAL A 62 2.57 9.09 1.15
CA VAL A 62 3.84 9.24 1.88
C VAL A 62 4.66 10.37 1.27
N SER A 63 4.76 10.42 -0.06
CA SER A 63 5.51 11.44 -0.78
C SER A 63 4.82 11.79 -2.10
N ASP A 64 4.76 13.07 -2.41
CA ASP A 64 4.30 13.62 -3.69
C ASP A 64 5.41 14.51 -4.26
N ALA A 65 6.10 13.98 -5.27
CA ALA A 65 7.17 14.67 -5.98
C ALA A 65 6.70 15.24 -7.33
N SER A 66 5.39 15.35 -7.57
CA SER A 66 4.86 15.79 -8.88
C SER A 66 5.31 17.20 -9.29
N ASN A 67 5.62 18.06 -8.31
CA ASN A 67 6.01 19.46 -8.52
C ASN A 67 7.52 19.75 -8.40
N GLU A 68 8.36 18.71 -8.25
CA GLU A 68 9.83 18.85 -8.29
C GLU A 68 10.39 18.84 -9.71
#